data_AF-A0A6P0XR40-F1
#
_entry.id   AF-A0A6P0XR40-F1
#
_cell.length_a   1.000
_cell.length_b   1.000
_cell.length_c   1.000
_cell.angle_alpha   90.00
_cell.angle_beta   90.00
_cell.angle_gamma   90.00
#
_symmetry.space_group_name_H-M   'P 1'
#
loop_
_entity.id
_entity.type
_entity.pdbx_description
1 polymer ?
#
loop_
_entity_poly.entity_id
_entity_poly.type
_entity_poly.pdbx_seq_one_letter_code
_entity_poly.pdbx_strand_id
1 'polypeptide(L)' 'ENGAKLGWLINRKKRQLEIYRPQQDVEILENPQTVSGENVLPVFILDLTLIW' A
#
# COMPACT_ATOMS: atom_id res chain seq x y z
N GLU A 1 10.69 8.83 -16.93
CA GLU A 1 9.76 8.26 -15.91
C GLU A 1 10.54 7.37 -14.95
N ASN A 2 10.20 7.36 -13.67
CA ASN A 2 10.96 6.61 -12.65
C ASN A 2 10.64 5.10 -12.59
N GLY A 3 9.63 4.61 -13.35
CA GLY A 3 9.38 3.18 -13.57
C GLY A 3 8.73 2.40 -12.41
N ALA A 4 8.37 3.06 -11.30
CA ALA A 4 7.71 2.41 -10.18
C ALA A 4 6.30 1.88 -10.55
N LYS A 5 6.00 0.63 -10.16
CA LYS A 5 4.72 -0.05 -10.48
C LYS A 5 3.75 -0.12 -9.30
N LEU A 6 4.25 0.01 -8.08
CA LEU A 6 3.47 -0.02 -6.85
C LEU A 6 4.16 0.87 -5.82
N GLY A 7 3.39 1.71 -5.13
CA GLY A 7 3.87 2.54 -4.03
C GLY A 7 2.87 2.54 -2.88
N TRP A 8 3.39 2.56 -1.65
CA TRP A 8 2.58 2.68 -0.44
C TRP A 8 2.97 3.91 0.36
N LEU A 9 1.98 4.71 0.74
CA LEU A 9 2.12 5.75 1.75
C LEU A 9 1.42 5.29 3.03
N ILE A 10 2.20 5.07 4.09
CA ILE A 10 1.67 4.64 5.39
C ILE A 10 1.50 5.87 6.28
N ASN A 11 0.27 6.34 6.45
CA ASN A 11 -0.07 7.44 7.33
C ASN A 11 -0.43 6.91 8.73
N ARG A 12 0.58 6.74 9.59
CA ARG A 12 0.42 6.19 10.95
C ARG A 12 -0.54 7.00 11.84
N LYS A 13 -0.55 8.33 11.72
CA LYS A 13 -1.40 9.21 12.56
C LYS A 13 -2.89 9.00 12.28
N LYS A 14 -3.24 8.80 11.02
CA LYS A 14 -4.62 8.49 10.60
C LYS A 14 -4.90 6.99 10.54
N ARG A 15 -3.87 6.15 10.71
CA ARG A 15 -3.88 4.71 10.42
C ARG A 15 -4.45 4.44 9.03
N GLN A 16 -3.93 5.14 8.03
CA GLN A 16 -4.41 5.07 6.66
C GLN A 16 -3.27 4.60 5.76
N LEU A 17 -3.58 3.73 4.80
CA LEU A 17 -2.67 3.31 3.76
C LEU A 17 -3.17 3.85 2.42
N GLU A 18 -2.31 4.54 1.68
CA GLU A 18 -2.60 4.95 0.31
C GLU A 18 -1.75 4.11 -0.66
N ILE A 19 -2.40 3.58 -1.70
CA ILE A 19 -1.79 2.69 -2.68
C ILE A 19 -1.75 3.42 -4.03
N TYR A 20 -0.55 3.53 -4.57
CA TYR A 20 -0.26 4.21 -5.83
C TYR A 20 0.11 3.19 -6.90
N ARG A 21 -0.57 3.26 -8.04
CA ARG A 21 -0.32 2.43 -9.21
C ARG A 21 -0.27 3.32 -10.47
N PRO A 22 0.55 2.99 -11.47
CA PRO A 22 0.56 3.75 -12.72
C PRO A 22 -0.82 3.78 -13.38
N GLN A 23 -1.24 4.96 -13.84
CA GLN A 23 -2.48 5.15 -14.61
C GLN A 23 -3.77 4.76 -13.85
N GLN A 24 -3.71 4.70 -12.52
CA GLN A 24 -4.85 4.43 -11.66
C GLN A 24 -4.93 5.50 -10.58
N ASP A 25 -6.16 5.77 -10.13
CA ASP A 25 -6.39 6.66 -8.99
C ASP A 25 -5.82 6.06 -7.71
N VAL A 26 -5.50 6.93 -6.76
CA VAL A 26 -5.01 6.53 -5.45
C VAL A 26 -6.10 5.75 -4.73
N GLU A 27 -5.77 4.53 -4.31
CA GLU A 27 -6.65 3.73 -3.46
C GLU A 27 -6.32 3.98 -2.00
N ILE A 28 -7.34 4.20 -1.18
CA ILE A 28 -7.20 4.50 0.24
C ILE A 28 -7.81 3.36 1.04
N LEU A 29 -7.02 2.77 1.92
CA LEU A 29 -7.46 1.80 2.92
C LEU A 29 -7.41 2.43 4.31
N GLU A 30 -8.54 2.38 5.01
CA GLU A 30 -8.66 2.87 6.39
C GLU A 30 -8.36 1.74 7.38
N ASN A 31 -7.37 1.97 8.24
CA ASN A 31 -6.85 1.06 9.27
C ASN A 31 -6.62 -0.40 8.82
N PRO A 32 -5.99 -0.66 7.66
CA PRO A 32 -5.77 -2.02 7.20
C PRO A 32 -4.79 -2.75 8.11
N GLN A 33 -5.06 -4.01 8.43
CA GLN A 33 -4.11 -4.83 9.19
C GLN A 33 -3.02 -5.43 8.31
N THR A 34 -3.32 -5.66 7.03
CA THR A 34 -2.39 -6.23 6.05
C THR A 34 -2.62 -5.62 4.68
N VAL A 35 -1.58 -5.58 3.84
CA VAL A 35 -1.70 -5.26 2.41
C VAL A 35 -0.92 -6.24 1.56
N SER A 36 -1.50 -6.66 0.43
CA SER A 36 -0.86 -7.55 -0.55
C SER A 36 0.00 -6.76 -1.53
N GLY A 37 1.10 -7.36 -1.99
CA GLY A 37 1.92 -6.87 -3.08
C GLY A 37 1.34 -7.04 -4.49
N GLU A 38 0.12 -7.60 -4.58
CA GLU A 38 -0.61 -7.85 -5.83
C GLU A 38 0.21 -8.65 -6.85
N ASN A 39 -0.01 -8.39 -8.14
CA ASN A 39 0.74 -9.00 -9.24
C ASN A 39 2.18 -8.45 -9.36
N VAL A 40 2.49 -7.34 -8.69
CA VAL A 40 3.81 -6.71 -8.74
C VAL A 40 4.80 -7.44 -7.83
N LEU A 41 4.33 -7.87 -6.66
CA LEU A 41 5.08 -8.67 -5.69
C LEU A 41 4.23 -9.89 -5.30
N PRO A 42 4.23 -10.95 -6.13
CA PRO A 42 3.43 -12.14 -5.86
C PRO A 42 3.79 -12.77 -4.51
N VAL A 43 2.79 -13.25 -3.77
CA VAL A 43 2.93 -13.91 -2.46
C VAL A 43 3.43 -12.99 -1.33
N PHE A 44 3.67 -11.70 -1.62
CA PHE A 44 4.05 -10.74 -0.58
C PHE A 44 2.84 -10.22 0.18
N ILE A 45 2.92 -10.25 1.51
CA ILE A 45 1.94 -9.63 2.42
C ILE A 45 2.73 -8.79 3.42
N LEU A 46 2.42 -7.50 3.50
CA LEU A 46 2.91 -6.61 4.54
C LEU A 46 1.90 -6.58 5.69
N ASP A 47 2.35 -6.99 6.87
CA ASP A 47 1.62 -6.84 8.12
C ASP A 47 1.84 -5.43 8.69
N LEU A 48 0.74 -4.67 8.82
CA LEU A 48 0.73 -3.30 9.31
C LEU A 48 0.39 -3.21 10.80
N THR A 49 0.02 -4.32 11.46
CA THR A 49 -0.32 -4.36 12.89
C THR A 49 0.83 -3.84 13.77
N LEU A 50 2.08 -4.14 13.38
CA LEU A 50 3.29 -3.68 14.05
C LEU A 50 3.68 -2.23 13.73
N ILE A 51 3.08 -1.63 12.70
CA ILE A 51 3.40 -0.28 12.22
C ILE A 51 2.47 0.76 12.84
N TRP A 52 1.25 0.38 13.25
CA TRP A 52 0.25 1.29 13.81
C TRP A 52 0.56 1.86 15.20
#